data_AF-A0A1B1Y7A1-F1
#
_entry.id   AF-A0A1B1Y7A1-F1
#
_cell.length_a   1.000
_cell.length_b   1.000
_cell.length_c   1.000
_cell.angle_alpha   90.00
_cell.angle_beta   90.00
_cell.angle_gamma   90.00
#
_symmetry.space_group_name_H-M   'P 1'
#
loop_
_entity.id
_entity.type
_entity.pdbx_description
1 polymer ?
#
loop_
_entity_poly.entity_id
_entity_poly.type
_entity_poly.pdbx_seq_one_letter_code
_entity_poly.pdbx_strand_id
1 'polypeptide(L)'
;MKKIKLLLAIFYLFLATNNAVAQDWKYLKAQKSTEEFNKQLIGLDDSASLTKEQKDKITLLFVEKLDKTKEIKALGLSKEDEKQQLSDLYYTNWKKTNEVLTPIQRKVWQQSKTQ
;
A
#
# COMPACT_ATOMS: atom_id res chain seq x y z
N MET A 1 -49.11 -5.22 -1.08
CA MET A 1 -47.88 -5.99 -1.38
C MET A 1 -46.98 -5.41 -2.49
N LYS A 2 -47.46 -4.57 -3.44
CA LYS A 2 -46.61 -4.05 -4.53
C LYS A 2 -45.70 -2.87 -4.14
N LYS A 3 -46.10 -2.03 -3.18
CA LYS A 3 -45.33 -0.83 -2.78
C LYS A 3 -44.11 -1.12 -1.88
N ILE A 4 -44.14 -2.20 -1.10
CA ILE A 4 -43.02 -2.62 -0.25
C ILE A 4 -41.83 -3.13 -1.10
N LYS A 5 -42.13 -3.79 -2.23
CA LYS A 5 -41.10 -4.25 -3.18
C LYS A 5 -40.34 -3.08 -3.83
N LEU A 6 -41.01 -1.94 -4.03
CA LEU A 6 -40.40 -0.73 -4.59
C LEU A 6 -39.42 -0.07 -3.61
N LEU A 7 -39.77 -0.02 -2.31
CA LEU A 7 -38.89 0.54 -1.27
C LEU A 7 -37.65 -0.33 -1.02
N LEU A 8 -37.79 -1.65 -1.07
CA LEU A 8 -36.65 -2.57 -0.98
C LEU A 8 -35.68 -2.40 -2.16
N ALA A 9 -36.20 -2.21 -3.39
CA ALA A 9 -35.36 -1.99 -4.56
C ALA A 9 -34.54 -0.68 -4.48
N ILE A 10 -35.07 0.37 -3.85
CA ILE A 10 -34.35 1.64 -3.65
C ILE A 10 -33.26 1.49 -2.58
N PHE A 11 -33.50 0.68 -1.54
CA PHE A 11 -32.48 0.38 -0.52
C PHE A 11 -31.31 -0.43 -1.09
N TYR A 12 -31.58 -1.34 -2.03
CA TYR A 12 -30.52 -2.06 -2.77
C TYR A 12 -29.74 -1.15 -3.74
N LEU A 13 -30.38 -0.13 -4.32
CA LEU A 13 -29.70 0.87 -5.16
C LEU A 13 -28.80 1.82 -4.34
N PHE A 14 -29.16 2.11 -3.09
CA PHE A 14 -28.31 2.91 -2.18
C PHE A 14 -27.13 2.13 -1.58
N LEU A 15 -27.19 0.79 -1.54
CA LEU A 15 -26.04 -0.05 -1.17
C LEU A 15 -25.09 -0.32 -2.36
N ALA A 16 -25.56 -0.07 -3.59
CA ALA A 16 -24.74 -0.12 -4.80
C ALA A 16 -24.02 1.20 -5.09
N THR A 17 -24.34 2.31 -4.41
CA THR A 17 -23.43 3.45 -4.27
C THR A 17 -22.35 3.10 -3.25
N ASN A 18 -21.63 2.00 -3.52
CA ASN A 18 -20.40 1.66 -2.85
C ASN A 18 -19.44 2.82 -3.07
N ASN A 19 -19.35 3.69 -2.07
CA ASN A 19 -18.11 4.21 -1.56
C ASN A 19 -17.09 4.57 -2.65
N ALA A 20 -17.48 5.43 -3.59
CA ALA A 20 -16.57 6.45 -4.07
C ALA A 20 -16.34 7.46 -2.92
N VAL A 21 -15.94 6.94 -1.76
CA VAL A 21 -15.21 7.70 -0.75
C VAL A 21 -14.06 8.28 -1.53
N ALA A 22 -13.89 9.60 -1.49
CA ALA A 22 -12.72 10.26 -2.01
C ALA A 22 -11.49 9.52 -1.48
N GLN A 23 -10.96 8.60 -2.28
CA GLN A 23 -9.89 7.72 -1.88
C GLN A 23 -8.70 8.67 -1.72
N ASP A 24 -8.26 8.88 -0.47
CA ASP A 24 -7.19 9.83 -0.13
C ASP A 24 -6.08 9.69 -1.17
N TRP A 25 -5.67 10.80 -1.80
CA TRP A 25 -4.61 10.81 -2.83
C TRP A 25 -3.37 10.04 -2.35
N LYS A 26 -3.12 10.04 -1.04
CA LYS A 26 -2.06 9.30 -0.38
C LYS A 26 -2.28 7.79 -0.46
N TYR A 27 -3.49 7.32 -0.17
CA TYR A 27 -3.86 5.92 -0.31
C TYR A 27 -3.75 5.47 -1.77
N LEU A 28 -4.23 6.29 -2.72
CA LEU A 28 -4.08 6.00 -4.15
C LEU A 28 -2.61 5.87 -4.57
N LYS A 29 -1.76 6.79 -4.09
CA LYS A 29 -0.31 6.74 -4.33
C LYS A 29 0.31 5.48 -3.73
N ALA A 30 -0.03 5.15 -2.50
CA ALA A 30 0.45 3.95 -1.82
C ALA A 30 0.01 2.68 -2.54
N GLN A 31 -1.25 2.60 -2.97
CA GLN A 31 -1.79 1.49 -3.74
C GLN A 31 -1.05 1.31 -5.07
N LYS A 32 -0.79 2.41 -5.79
CA LYS A 32 0.01 2.37 -7.03
C LYS A 32 1.42 1.81 -6.77
N SER A 33 2.09 2.27 -5.72
CA SER A 33 3.40 1.74 -5.34
C SER A 33 3.34 0.25 -4.94
N THR A 34 2.27 -0.20 -4.29
CA THR A 34 2.06 -1.63 -4.01
C THR A 34 1.88 -2.44 -5.30
N GLU A 35 1.13 -1.93 -6.27
CA GLU A 35 0.97 -2.61 -7.57
C GLU A 35 2.27 -2.62 -8.39
N GLU A 36 3.06 -1.56 -8.36
CA GLU A 36 4.40 -1.53 -8.98
C GLU A 36 5.33 -2.54 -8.31
N PHE A 37 5.32 -2.62 -6.98
CA PHE A 37 6.08 -3.61 -6.24
C PHE A 37 5.64 -5.04 -6.59
N ASN A 38 4.33 -5.31 -6.66
CA ASN A 38 3.82 -6.59 -7.10
C ASN A 38 4.25 -6.95 -8.54
N LYS A 39 4.21 -5.97 -9.45
CA LYS A 39 4.67 -6.15 -10.83
C LYS A 39 6.16 -6.49 -10.91
N GLN A 40 6.99 -5.91 -10.05
CA GLN A 40 8.41 -6.26 -9.98
C GLN A 40 8.64 -7.70 -9.54
N LEU A 41 7.86 -8.19 -8.56
CA LEU A 41 7.93 -9.59 -8.13
C LEU A 41 7.51 -10.53 -9.26
N ILE A 42 6.36 -10.27 -9.88
CA ILE A 42 5.83 -11.08 -10.99
C ILE A 42 6.78 -11.06 -12.19
N GLY A 43 7.40 -9.92 -12.49
CA GLY A 43 8.37 -9.81 -13.59
C GLY A 43 9.63 -10.66 -13.41
N LEU A 44 9.90 -11.12 -12.19
CA LEU A 44 10.99 -12.05 -11.88
C LEU A 44 10.49 -13.50 -11.73
N ASP A 45 9.33 -13.68 -11.11
CA ASP A 45 8.68 -14.97 -10.89
C ASP A 45 7.16 -14.78 -10.73
N ASP A 46 6.36 -15.30 -11.66
CA ASP A 46 4.90 -15.19 -11.63
C ASP A 46 4.29 -15.77 -10.33
N SER A 47 4.94 -16.78 -9.73
CA SER A 47 4.50 -17.39 -8.47
C SER A 47 4.72 -16.48 -7.26
N ALA A 48 5.52 -15.41 -7.40
CA ALA A 48 5.79 -14.43 -6.36
C ALA A 48 4.74 -13.32 -6.28
N SER A 49 3.62 -13.42 -6.99
CA SER A 49 2.49 -12.50 -6.88
C SER A 49 2.01 -12.36 -5.42
N LEU A 50 1.71 -11.13 -5.02
CA LEU A 50 1.15 -10.82 -3.71
C LEU A 50 -0.33 -11.19 -3.66
N THR A 51 -0.73 -11.80 -2.54
CA THR A 51 -2.16 -11.99 -2.24
C THR A 51 -2.83 -10.64 -1.97
N LYS A 52 -4.17 -10.60 -2.06
CA LYS A 52 -4.93 -9.38 -1.73
C LYS A 52 -4.62 -8.88 -0.31
N GLU A 53 -4.54 -9.77 0.67
CA GLU A 53 -4.24 -9.40 2.05
C GLU A 53 -2.82 -8.80 2.19
N GLN A 54 -1.83 -9.37 1.49
CA GLN A 54 -0.48 -8.81 1.46
C GLN A 54 -0.46 -7.42 0.81
N LYS A 55 -1.18 -7.24 -0.29
CA LYS A 55 -1.33 -5.93 -0.95
C LYS A 55 -1.93 -4.90 0.01
N ASP A 56 -3.03 -5.23 0.68
CA ASP A 56 -3.70 -4.34 1.63
C ASP A 56 -2.75 -3.93 2.77
N LYS A 57 -2.00 -4.90 3.35
CA LYS A 57 -1.00 -4.63 4.40
C LYS A 57 0.14 -3.74 3.91
N ILE A 58 0.69 -4.02 2.73
CA ILE A 58 1.80 -3.25 2.14
C ILE A 58 1.35 -1.83 1.77
N THR A 59 0.14 -1.67 1.26
CA THR A 59 -0.44 -0.34 1.00
C THR A 59 -0.51 0.49 2.28
N LEU A 60 -0.96 -0.09 3.40
CA LEU A 60 -0.97 0.61 4.69
C LEU A 60 0.44 0.98 5.17
N LEU A 61 1.43 0.11 4.98
CA LEU A 61 2.83 0.42 5.29
C LEU A 61 3.36 1.58 4.43
N PHE A 62 2.97 1.66 3.16
CA PHE A 62 3.36 2.75 2.27
C PHE A 62 2.64 4.06 2.62
N VAL A 63 1.39 4.01 3.07
CA VAL A 63 0.69 5.16 3.66
C VAL A 63 1.44 5.69 4.89
N GLU A 64 1.79 4.82 5.85
CA GLU A 64 2.54 5.19 7.06
C GLU A 64 3.89 5.86 6.70
N LYS A 65 4.60 5.31 5.71
CA LYS A 65 5.86 5.89 5.23
C LYS A 65 5.66 7.29 4.63
N LEU A 66 4.61 7.50 3.85
CA LEU A 66 4.32 8.80 3.24
C LEU A 66 4.04 9.86 4.31
N ASP A 67 3.30 9.50 5.35
CA ASP A 67 3.02 10.38 6.49
C ASP A 67 4.28 10.76 7.26
N LYS A 68 5.07 9.76 7.66
CA LYS A 68 6.33 10.00 8.38
C LYS A 68 7.35 10.79 7.54
N THR A 69 7.40 10.55 6.23
CA THR A 69 8.25 11.35 5.33
C THR A 69 7.84 12.83 5.37
N LYS A 70 6.54 13.11 5.37
CA LYS A 70 6.03 14.49 5.44
C LYS A 70 6.34 15.11 6.80
N GLU A 71 6.17 14.37 7.88
CA GLU A 71 6.50 14.81 9.24
C GLU A 71 7.99 15.17 9.35
N ILE A 72 8.90 14.27 8.94
CA ILE A 72 10.35 14.49 8.99
C ILE A 72 10.73 15.77 8.23
N LYS A 73 10.18 15.97 7.03
CA LYS A 73 10.44 17.18 6.22
C LYS A 73 9.88 18.46 6.82
N ALA A 74 8.86 18.37 7.66
CA ALA A 74 8.27 19.52 8.33
C ALA A 74 9.06 19.94 9.59
N LEU A 75 9.98 19.11 10.09
CA LEU A 75 10.75 19.39 11.30
C LEU A 75 11.83 20.47 11.13
N GLY A 76 12.15 20.88 9.89
CA GLY A 76 13.15 21.91 9.63
C GLY A 76 14.57 21.52 10.08
N LEU A 77 14.90 20.23 10.01
CA LEU A 77 16.20 19.69 10.40
C LEU A 77 17.33 20.13 9.46
N SER A 78 18.57 19.90 9.90
CA SER A 78 19.71 19.95 8.99
C SER A 78 19.55 18.90 7.87
N LYS A 79 20.25 19.09 6.73
CA LYS A 79 20.16 18.15 5.61
C LYS A 79 20.66 16.76 5.99
N GLU A 80 21.70 16.71 6.82
CA GLU A 80 22.32 15.50 7.34
C GLU A 80 21.36 14.75 8.27
N ASP A 81 20.70 15.45 9.19
CA ASP A 81 19.74 14.86 10.12
C ASP A 81 18.47 14.39 9.40
N GLU A 82 17.95 15.19 8.44
CA GLU A 82 16.83 14.79 7.60
C GLU A 82 17.16 13.50 6.83
N LYS A 83 18.34 13.45 6.21
CA LYS A 83 18.80 12.27 5.46
C LYS A 83 18.89 11.04 6.36
N GLN A 84 19.43 11.19 7.57
CA GLN A 84 19.55 10.07 8.51
C GLN A 84 18.16 9.55 8.93
N GLN A 85 17.23 10.44 9.31
CA GLN A 85 15.88 10.03 9.71
C GLN A 85 15.09 9.39 8.55
N LEU A 86 15.22 9.92 7.33
CA LEU A 86 14.60 9.31 6.15
C LEU A 86 15.20 7.93 5.85
N SER A 87 16.51 7.76 6.00
CA SER A 87 17.18 6.46 5.85
C SER A 87 16.63 5.43 6.84
N ASP A 88 16.50 5.80 8.11
CA ASP A 88 15.99 4.92 9.16
C ASP A 88 14.51 4.56 8.94
N LEU A 89 13.70 5.53 8.49
CA LEU A 89 12.32 5.31 8.08
C LEU A 89 12.23 4.30 6.92
N TYR A 90 13.06 4.46 5.89
CA TYR A 90 13.05 3.57 4.74
C TYR A 90 13.54 2.17 5.09
N TYR A 91 14.56 2.04 5.93
CA TYR A 91 15.01 0.75 6.45
C TYR A 91 13.90 0.05 7.24
N THR A 92 13.22 0.78 8.14
CA THR A 92 12.10 0.25 8.92
C THR A 92 10.95 -0.21 8.03
N ASN A 93 10.58 0.61 7.03
CA ASN A 93 9.53 0.26 6.09
C ASN A 93 9.88 -0.99 5.26
N TRP A 94 11.14 -1.10 4.82
CA TRP A 94 11.63 -2.29 4.13
C TRP A 94 11.56 -3.54 5.01
N LYS A 95 11.97 -3.45 6.28
CA LYS A 95 11.89 -4.57 7.24
C LYS A 95 10.45 -5.04 7.43
N LYS A 96 9.53 -4.11 7.74
CA LYS A 96 8.09 -4.41 7.89
C LYS A 96 7.50 -5.02 6.62
N THR A 97 7.89 -4.52 5.43
CA THR A 97 7.43 -5.08 4.15
C THR A 97 7.89 -6.52 3.99
N ASN A 98 9.16 -6.84 4.29
CA ASN A 98 9.67 -8.22 4.23
C ASN A 98 8.93 -9.17 5.16
N GLU A 99 8.50 -8.71 6.34
CA GLU A 99 7.73 -9.52 7.29
C GLU A 99 6.35 -9.93 6.74
N VAL A 100 5.79 -9.16 5.80
CA VAL A 100 4.53 -9.50 5.09
C VAL A 100 4.76 -10.54 3.98
N LEU A 101 5.97 -10.63 3.44
CA LEU A 101 6.30 -11.53 2.33
C LEU A 101 6.53 -12.96 2.81
N THR A 102 6.11 -13.92 1.98
CA THR A 102 6.53 -15.31 2.12
C THR A 102 8.03 -15.47 1.87
N PRO A 103 8.67 -16.57 2.30
CA PRO A 103 10.08 -16.82 2.03
C PRO A 103 10.44 -16.77 0.53
N ILE A 104 9.57 -17.30 -0.33
CA ILE A 104 9.75 -17.30 -1.79
C ILE A 104 9.73 -15.85 -2.32
N GLN A 105 8.69 -15.09 -2.00
CA GLN A 105 8.55 -13.69 -2.42
C GLN A 105 9.72 -12.83 -1.92
N ARG A 106 10.19 -13.08 -0.69
CA ARG A 106 11.33 -12.37 -0.10
C ARG A 106 12.63 -12.67 -0.84
N LYS A 107 12.84 -13.92 -1.24
CA LYS A 107 14.00 -14.32 -2.04
C LYS A 107 14.00 -13.62 -3.40
N VAL A 108 12.86 -13.62 -4.08
CA VAL A 108 12.68 -12.92 -5.36
C VAL A 108 12.95 -11.42 -5.21
N TRP A 109 12.42 -10.81 -4.14
CA TRP A 109 12.68 -9.40 -3.84
C TRP A 109 14.16 -9.07 -3.58
N GLN A 110 14.90 -9.97 -2.93
CA GLN A 110 16.33 -9.76 -2.71
C GLN A 110 17.14 -9.83 -4.00
N GLN A 111 16.77 -10.74 -4.91
CA GLN A 111 17.40 -10.87 -6.23
C GLN A 111 17.18 -9.62 -7.10
N SER A 112 16.01 -8.98 -6.98
CA SER A 112 15.71 -7.75 -7.71
C SER A 112 16.59 -6.56 -7.33
N LYS A 113 17.31 -6.62 -6.20
CA LYS A 113 18.20 -5.54 -5.73
C LYS A 113 19.67 -5.72 -6.13
N THR A 114 20.02 -6.89 -6.66
CA THR A 114 21.38 -7.24 -7.08
C THR A 114 21.60 -7.13 -8.59
N GLN A 115 20.54 -6.84 -9.35
CA GLN A 115 20.58 -6.51 -10.79
C GLN A 115 20.60 -4.99 -10.97
#